data_AF-A0A0R5RPY0-F1
#
_entry.id   AF-A0A0R5RPY0-F1
#
_cell.length_a   1.000
_cell.length_b   1.000
_cell.length_c   1.000
_cell.angle_alpha   90.00
_cell.angle_beta   90.00
_cell.angle_gamma   90.00
#
_symmetry.space_group_name_H-M   'P 1'
#
loop_
_entity.id
_entity.type
_entity.pdbx_description
1 polymer ?
#
loop_
_entity_poly.entity_id
_entity_poly.type
_entity_poly.pdbx_seq_one_letter_code
_entity_poly.pdbx_strand_id
1 'polypeptide(L)'
;MHDPYQSDATVGRLRNLYVLPEYRGRAIGAALTRRVIELAATSFRVLRLRASTAQAAALYERLGFTATSEIAHCTHVLSLLP
;
A
#
# COMPACT_ATOMS: atom_id res chain seq x y z
N MET A 1 -5.29 8.02 4.20
CA MET A 1 -4.85 9.43 4.04
C MET A 1 -4.82 9.72 2.55
N HIS A 2 -5.34 10.87 2.12
CA HIS A 2 -5.29 11.30 0.72
C HIS A 2 -3.83 11.43 0.24
N ASP A 3 -3.58 11.17 -1.06
CA ASP A 3 -2.24 11.31 -1.66
C ASP A 3 -1.92 12.79 -1.92
N PRO A 4 -0.96 13.39 -1.20
CA PRO A 4 -0.68 14.83 -1.31
C PRO A 4 -0.08 15.26 -2.66
N TYR A 5 0.27 14.33 -3.55
CA TYR A 5 0.84 14.62 -4.86
C TYR A 5 -0.18 14.50 -6.01
N GLN A 6 -1.46 14.21 -5.73
CA GLN A 6 -2.53 14.14 -6.71
C GLN A 6 -3.70 15.02 -6.26
N SER A 7 -4.25 15.83 -7.16
CA SER A 7 -5.48 16.61 -6.93
C SER A 7 -6.74 15.73 -6.86
N ASP A 8 -6.63 14.45 -7.23
CA ASP A 8 -7.73 13.49 -7.27
C ASP A 8 -7.97 12.89 -5.87
N ALA A 9 -9.11 13.24 -5.26
CA ALA A 9 -9.55 12.74 -3.96
C ALA A 9 -9.68 11.22 -3.88
N THR A 10 -9.75 10.54 -5.04
CA THR A 10 -9.96 9.09 -5.13
C THR A 10 -8.68 8.26 -5.01
N VAL A 11 -7.51 8.90 -4.88
CA VAL A 11 -6.23 8.22 -4.66
C VAL A 11 -5.85 8.26 -3.18
N GLY A 12 -5.78 7.08 -2.56
CA GLY A 12 -5.32 6.92 -1.19
C GLY A 12 -3.84 6.57 -1.13
N ARG A 13 -3.13 7.08 -0.12
CA ARG A 13 -1.74 6.72 0.15
C ARG A 13 -1.62 5.91 1.44
N LEU A 14 -1.11 4.69 1.32
CA LEU A 14 -0.72 3.88 2.47
C LEU A 14 0.66 4.33 2.94
N ARG A 15 0.71 4.87 4.15
CA ARG A 15 1.94 5.34 4.83
C ARG A 15 1.95 4.84 6.26
N ASN A 16 3.14 4.84 6.86
CA ASN A 16 3.36 4.56 8.28
C ASN A 16 2.99 3.14 8.75
N LEU A 17 3.09 2.13 7.89
CA LEU A 17 2.96 0.73 8.31
C LEU A 17 4.34 0.16 8.64
N TYR A 18 4.55 -0.11 9.93
CA TYR A 18 5.80 -0.66 10.43
C TYR A 18 5.51 -1.84 11.36
N VAL A 19 6.28 -2.92 11.17
CA VAL A 19 6.33 -4.04 12.09
C VAL A 19 7.76 -4.11 12.64
N LEU A 20 7.86 -4.08 13.96
CA LEU A 20 9.15 -4.22 14.66
C LEU A 20 9.86 -5.49 14.19
N PRO A 21 11.19 -5.46 13.99
CA PRO A 21 11.97 -6.60 13.47
C PRO A 21 11.65 -7.94 14.16
N GLU A 22 11.53 -7.92 15.48
CA GLU A 22 11.24 -9.08 16.35
C GLU A 22 9.89 -9.77 16.08
N TYR A 23 8.97 -9.06 15.43
CA TYR A 23 7.60 -9.50 15.12
C TYR A 23 7.40 -9.75 13.62
N ARG A 24 8.44 -9.63 12.79
CA ARG A 24 8.37 -9.94 11.36
C ARG A 24 8.22 -11.45 11.14
N GLY A 25 7.77 -11.85 9.95
CA GLY A 25 7.51 -13.25 9.61
C GLY A 25 6.21 -13.83 10.19
N ARG A 26 5.51 -13.11 11.07
CA ARG A 26 4.26 -13.57 11.71
C ARG A 26 2.98 -13.12 11.01
N ALA A 27 3.06 -12.77 9.72
CA ALA A 27 1.94 -12.24 8.91
C ALA A 27 1.24 -10.97 9.43
N ILE A 28 1.73 -10.31 10.50
CA ILE A 28 1.14 -9.10 11.08
C ILE A 28 1.03 -7.97 10.04
N GLY A 29 2.12 -7.72 9.29
CA GLY A 29 2.11 -6.71 8.23
C GLY A 29 1.09 -6.98 7.14
N ALA A 30 0.86 -8.26 6.80
CA ALA A 30 -0.15 -8.67 5.84
C ALA A 30 -1.57 -8.42 6.38
N ALA A 31 -1.83 -8.80 7.64
CA ALA A 31 -3.13 -8.60 8.28
C ALA A 31 -3.49 -7.12 8.38
N LEU A 32 -2.55 -6.28 8.83
CA LEU A 32 -2.75 -4.83 8.90
C LEU A 32 -3.01 -4.23 7.52
N THR A 33 -2.22 -4.62 6.51
CA THR A 33 -2.39 -4.10 5.15
C THR A 33 -3.74 -4.49 4.56
N ARG A 34 -4.19 -5.74 4.73
CA ARG A 34 -5.52 -6.19 4.28
C ARG A 34 -6.64 -5.36 4.90
N ARG A 35 -6.58 -5.14 6.21
CA ARG A 35 -7.58 -4.32 6.89
C ARG A 35 -7.63 -2.89 6.35
N VAL A 36 -6.47 -2.32 6.03
CA VAL A 36 -6.40 -0.99 5.40
C VAL A 36 -6.98 -1.00 3.99
N ILE A 37 -6.70 -2.04 3.18
CA ILE A 37 -7.26 -2.19 1.82
C ILE A 37 -8.79 -2.24 1.88
N GLU A 38 -9.36 -3.07 2.77
CA GLU A 38 -10.81 -3.18 2.93
C GLU A 38 -11.47 -1.83 3.27
N LEU A 39 -10.88 -1.09 4.22
CA LEU A 39 -11.39 0.22 4.60
C LEU A 39 -11.24 1.23 3.45
N ALA A 40 -10.11 1.18 2.74
CA ALA A 40 -9.82 2.09 1.64
C ALA A 40 -10.71 1.85 0.42
N ALA A 41 -11.11 0.61 0.13
CA ALA A 41 -11.98 0.27 -1.00
C ALA A 41 -13.34 0.99 -0.96
N THR A 42 -13.78 1.44 0.22
CA THR A 42 -15.01 2.22 0.37
C THR A 42 -14.90 3.66 -0.12
N SER A 43 -13.68 4.19 -0.22
CA SER A 43 -13.44 5.64 -0.37
C SER A 43 -12.44 5.98 -1.49
N PHE A 44 -11.63 5.02 -1.93
CA PHE A 44 -10.55 5.22 -2.89
C PHE A 44 -10.65 4.22 -4.03
N ARG A 45 -10.27 4.67 -5.22
CA ARG A 45 -10.18 3.84 -6.44
C ARG A 45 -8.81 3.23 -6.63
N VAL A 46 -7.79 3.89 -6.10
CA VAL A 46 -6.39 3.44 -6.20
C VAL A 46 -5.69 3.67 -4.87
N LEU A 47 -4.92 2.68 -4.43
CA LEU A 47 -3.94 2.83 -3.36
C LEU A 47 -2.54 2.90 -3.90
N ARG A 48 -1.74 3.81 -3.34
CA ARG A 48 -0.31 3.95 -3.64
C ARG A 48 0.51 3.79 -2.37
N LEU A 49 1.70 3.22 -2.52
CA LEU A 49 2.66 3.12 -1.43
C LEU A 49 4.11 3.19 -1.91
N ARG A 50 5.01 3.36 -0.94
CA ARG A 50 6.45 3.24 -1.14
C ARG A 50 6.99 2.12 -0.26
N ALA A 51 7.43 1.04 -0.89
CA ALA A 51 8.22 0.01 -0.25
C ALA A 51 9.70 0.44 -0.19
N SER A 52 10.28 0.48 1.01
CA SER A 52 11.69 0.84 1.23
C SER A 52 12.63 -0.37 1.32
N THR A 53 12.09 -1.60 1.31
CA THR A 53 12.87 -2.84 1.40
C THR A 53 12.31 -3.91 0.46
N ALA A 54 13.15 -4.83 0.01
CA ALA A 54 12.73 -5.96 -0.83
C ALA A 54 11.70 -6.86 -0.14
N GLN A 55 11.83 -7.06 1.18
CA GLN A 55 10.84 -7.81 1.97
C GLN A 55 9.46 -7.14 1.97
N ALA A 56 9.42 -5.80 2.08
CA ALA A 56 8.18 -5.05 2.00
C ALA A 56 7.58 -5.09 0.59
N ALA A 57 8.40 -4.96 -0.46
CA ALA A 57 7.96 -5.08 -1.85
C ALA A 57 7.27 -6.43 -2.10
N ALA A 58 7.95 -7.54 -1.77
CA ALA A 58 7.40 -8.89 -1.91
C ALA A 58 6.15 -9.14 -1.03
N LEU A 59 6.01 -8.45 0.10
CA LEU A 59 4.77 -8.50 0.88
C LEU A 59 3.62 -7.82 0.13
N TYR A 60 3.83 -6.60 -0.37
CA TYR A 60 2.77 -5.84 -1.05
C TYR A 60 2.39 -6.47 -2.39
N GLU A 61 3.34 -7.00 -3.14
CA GLU A 61 3.06 -7.75 -4.38
C GLU A 61 2.16 -8.96 -4.12
N ARG A 62 2.44 -9.74 -3.06
CA ARG A 62 1.56 -10.85 -2.64
C ARG A 62 0.17 -10.43 -2.18
N LEU A 63 -0.02 -9.15 -1.86
CA LEU A 63 -1.31 -8.56 -1.49
C LEU A 63 -2.02 -7.92 -2.69
N GLY A 64 -1.50 -8.11 -3.91
CA GLY A 64 -2.11 -7.64 -5.15
C GLY A 64 -1.63 -6.28 -5.63
N PHE A 65 -0.65 -5.67 -4.95
CA PHE A 65 -0.04 -4.45 -5.49
C PHE A 65 0.86 -4.78 -6.68
N THR A 66 0.92 -3.89 -7.66
CA THR A 66 1.82 -3.96 -8.79
C THR A 66 2.95 -2.95 -8.62
N ALA A 67 4.20 -3.39 -8.80
CA ALA A 67 5.35 -2.49 -8.81
C ALA A 67 5.27 -1.51 -9.99
N THR A 68 5.69 -0.26 -9.78
CA THR A 68 5.74 0.78 -10.80
C THR A 68 6.94 1.70 -10.58
N SER A 69 7.55 2.14 -11.68
CA SER A 69 8.58 3.18 -11.70
C SER A 69 8.10 4.47 -12.38
N GLU A 70 6.88 4.48 -12.93
CA GLU A 70 6.37 5.61 -13.73
C GLU A 70 5.74 6.72 -12.88
N ILE A 71 5.42 6.42 -11.62
CA ILE A 71 4.77 7.35 -10.70
C ILE A 71 5.78 7.85 -9.69
N ALA A 72 6.06 9.16 -9.71
CA ALA A 72 6.96 9.79 -8.76
C ALA A 72 6.55 9.51 -7.30
N HIS A 73 7.55 9.24 -6.45
CA HIS A 73 7.38 8.94 -5.02
C HIS A 73 6.48 7.73 -4.70
N CYS A 74 6.21 6.87 -5.68
CA CYS A 74 5.44 5.66 -5.57
C CYS A 74 6.30 4.50 -6.08
N THR A 75 6.23 3.35 -5.41
CA THR A 75 6.86 2.13 -5.95
C THR A 75 5.83 1.06 -6.25
N HIS A 76 4.64 1.12 -5.64
CA HIS A 76 3.60 0.11 -5.86
C HIS A 76 2.21 0.74 -5.85
N VAL A 77 1.33 0.20 -6.69
CA VAL A 77 -0.06 0.62 -6.83
C VAL A 77 -1.00 -0.57 -6.72
N LEU A 78 -2.20 -0.33 -6.20
CA LEU A 78 -3.28 -1.29 -6.16
C LEU A 78 -4.55 -0.62 -6.69
N SER A 79 -5.17 -1.22 -7.71
CA SER A 79 -6.51 -0.83 -8.14
C SER A 79 -7.52 -1.42 -7.17
N LEU A 80 -8.42 -0.57 -6.66
CA LEU A 80 -9.54 -0.94 -5.79
C LEU A 80 -10.89 -0.86 -6.51
N LEU A 81 -10.86 -0.53 -7.80
CA LEU A 81 -12.04 -0.60 -8.65
C LEU A 81 -12.49 -2.08 -8.75
N PRO A 82 -13.81 -2.35 -8.67
CA PRO A 82 -14.34 -3.67 -8.99
C PRO A 82 -14.09 -4.05 -10.46
#